data_AF-A0A958GLY4-F1
#
_entry.id   AF-A0A958GLY4-F1
#
_cell.length_a   1.000
_cell.length_b   1.000
_cell.length_c   1.000
_cell.angle_alpha   90.00
_cell.angle_beta   90.00
_cell.angle_gamma   90.00
#
_symmetry.space_group_name_H-M   'P 1'
#
loop_
_entity.id
_entity.type
_entity.pdbx_description
1 polymer ?
#
loop_
_entity_poly.entity_id
_entity_poly.type
_entity_poly.pdbx_seq_one_letter_code
_entity_poly.pdbx_strand_id
1 'polypeptide(L)'
;MKQSVRSSIAAQREPAGVSDKPEPSSAPEPLFLSKTRSHTPETIPSGLLMPAEWERHRATLLAWPALEEGTEDPNHLLLAWTVLEVLRVLSRFERVELLCRSEFEREHILMLTTALGIDPEQFAVRLGDYRRLWLRDTAPTAVHTTEGDVAWISWGFNAWGTSANEESAFSPTDLPSAATEALYTALREDGRRFFLEGGAIDTDGEGTILVTEQCLLSEQQARNIEATKQEYEALFARYLGAEKVIWLLGGIDGDGTNGHIDNCARFVGPGKVLVAVENRPGEPNYEYTQENLARLSGETDALGRPIDLVTLPLPEPMYFDGAPIPASYLNFYAANGVILVPTYNDVHDHLALSTFRSLFPERSVIGISCRSLVFGGGSLHCITQQQPLPKDERVRMRIEPEFLVSSLHVQETPGKGRGVFTTAQIEVGQPVLLFGGDVLPRDEIEDISHALQIGRTTFVGPTGNIDDLINHSCDPNCGLRNFGGRIGLVALREIAATEELTFDYSTSMNDQDRWQMQCSCGSGCCRGVVRDFCFLSPEDQQRYIKRHAVPGFVLLR
;
A
#
# COMPACT_ATOMS: atom_id res chain seq x y z
N MET A 1 17.77 34.87 52.71
CA MET A 1 16.84 34.57 53.84
C MET A 1 15.96 33.42 53.38
N LYS A 2 15.89 32.19 53.93
CA LYS A 2 16.42 31.48 55.11
C LYS A 2 16.61 30.00 54.67
N GLN A 3 17.78 29.38 54.87
CA GLN A 3 18.06 28.26 55.81
C GLN A 3 17.05 27.09 55.80
N SER A 4 17.39 25.88 55.32
CA SER A 4 18.11 24.77 56.01
C SER A 4 17.34 24.13 57.18
N VAL A 5 16.99 22.84 57.09
CA VAL A 5 17.19 21.81 58.16
C VAL A 5 17.25 20.38 57.56
N ARG A 6 18.28 19.62 57.97
CA ARG A 6 18.52 18.17 57.76
C ARG A 6 17.80 17.30 58.79
N SER A 7 17.52 16.03 58.46
CA SER A 7 17.83 14.78 59.22
C SER A 7 16.80 13.69 58.86
N SER A 8 17.15 12.56 58.23
CA SER A 8 17.89 11.36 58.69
C SER A 8 17.21 10.59 59.83
N ILE A 9 16.46 9.53 59.50
CA ILE A 9 16.32 8.33 60.34
C ILE A 9 16.26 7.10 59.42
N ALA A 10 17.28 6.24 59.53
CA ALA A 10 17.26 4.86 59.07
C ALA A 10 17.15 3.95 60.30
N ALA A 11 16.28 2.93 60.25
CA ALA A 11 16.38 1.75 61.12
C ALA A 11 15.55 0.57 60.56
N GLN A 12 16.27 -0.38 59.99
CA GLN A 12 16.16 -1.85 60.15
C GLN A 12 14.79 -2.48 60.48
N ARG A 13 14.34 -3.41 59.61
CA ARG A 13 13.83 -4.75 60.00
C ARG A 13 14.15 -5.78 58.91
N GLU A 14 14.80 -6.88 59.32
CA GLU A 14 15.04 -8.10 58.53
C GLU A 14 13.76 -8.95 58.35
N PRO A 15 13.72 -9.88 57.36
CA PRO A 15 12.52 -10.62 57.00
C PRO A 15 12.40 -11.95 57.76
N ALA A 16 11.17 -12.35 58.06
CA ALA A 16 10.84 -13.66 58.61
C ALA A 16 9.88 -14.40 57.69
N GLY A 17 10.18 -15.68 57.43
CA GLY A 17 9.17 -16.73 57.20
C GLY A 17 8.86 -17.07 55.75
N VAL A 18 9.57 -18.05 55.22
CA VAL A 18 9.13 -18.90 54.09
C VAL A 18 8.00 -19.80 54.60
N SER A 19 6.86 -19.83 53.90
CA SER A 19 5.87 -20.91 54.05
C SER A 19 5.26 -21.27 52.69
N ASP A 20 5.47 -22.52 52.30
CA ASP A 20 4.93 -23.19 51.12
C ASP A 20 3.40 -23.08 51.00
N LYS A 21 2.92 -22.74 49.80
CA LYS A 21 1.59 -23.11 49.31
C LYS A 21 1.64 -23.45 47.81
N PRO A 22 0.82 -24.43 47.37
CA PRO A 22 1.00 -25.16 46.13
C PRO A 22 0.43 -24.42 44.90
N GLU A 23 1.09 -24.63 43.77
CA GLU A 23 0.69 -24.16 42.43
C GLU A 23 -0.67 -24.73 41.99
N PRO A 24 -1.54 -23.93 41.34
CA PRO A 24 -2.64 -24.45 40.56
C PRO A 24 -2.22 -24.66 39.10
N SER A 25 -2.16 -25.94 38.70
CA SER A 25 -2.62 -26.51 37.42
C SER A 25 -2.63 -25.59 36.19
N SER A 26 -1.67 -25.84 35.30
CA SER A 26 -1.50 -25.36 33.92
C SER A 26 -2.82 -25.15 33.13
N ALA A 27 -3.11 -23.89 32.81
CA ALA A 27 -3.89 -23.54 31.61
C ALA A 27 -2.95 -23.62 30.39
N PRO A 28 -3.44 -24.02 29.20
CA PRO A 28 -2.59 -24.09 28.01
C PRO A 28 -2.12 -22.68 27.64
N GLU A 29 -0.81 -22.49 27.60
CA GLU A 29 -0.19 -21.26 27.10
C GLU A 29 -0.67 -20.99 25.66
N PRO A 30 -1.02 -19.74 25.30
CA PRO A 30 -1.23 -19.39 23.91
C PRO A 30 0.10 -19.63 23.17
N LEU A 31 0.02 -20.27 22.01
CA LEU A 31 1.14 -20.44 21.08
C LEU A 31 1.71 -19.05 20.74
N PHE A 32 2.70 -18.61 21.51
CA PHE A 32 3.54 -17.49 21.14
C PHE A 32 4.30 -17.92 19.88
N LEU A 33 4.02 -17.21 18.78
CA LEU A 33 4.79 -17.23 17.55
C LEU A 33 6.26 -17.07 17.90
N SER A 34 6.98 -18.19 17.88
CA SER A 34 8.37 -18.22 18.28
C SER A 34 9.26 -17.82 17.10
N LYS A 35 10.12 -16.83 17.38
CA LYS A 35 11.44 -16.57 16.77
C LYS A 35 11.42 -15.90 15.40
N THR A 36 11.49 -14.57 15.44
CA THR A 36 12.35 -13.80 14.52
C THR A 36 13.68 -14.53 14.38
N ARG A 37 14.00 -14.94 13.15
CA ARG A 37 15.31 -15.54 12.86
C ARG A 37 16.39 -14.52 13.21
N SER A 38 17.39 -14.93 13.99
CA SER A 38 18.61 -14.15 14.14
C SER A 38 19.29 -14.11 12.77
N HIS A 39 19.23 -12.97 12.09
CA HIS A 39 19.89 -12.80 10.80
C HIS A 39 21.40 -12.71 11.02
N THR A 40 22.10 -13.83 10.82
CA THR A 40 23.39 -13.76 10.12
C THR A 40 23.18 -13.01 8.80
N PRO A 41 24.15 -12.23 8.27
CA PRO A 41 23.95 -11.51 7.01
C PRO A 41 23.62 -12.54 5.92
N GLU A 42 22.34 -12.68 5.58
CA GLU A 42 21.93 -13.37 4.37
C GLU A 42 22.56 -12.56 3.23
N THR A 43 23.22 -13.25 2.31
CA THR A 43 23.75 -12.62 1.10
C THR A 43 22.60 -11.95 0.38
N ILE A 44 22.62 -10.63 0.30
CA ILE A 44 21.64 -9.82 -0.44
C ILE A 44 21.57 -10.39 -1.87
N PRO A 45 20.37 -10.72 -2.38
CA PRO A 45 20.23 -11.26 -3.71
C PRO A 45 20.68 -10.24 -4.75
N SER A 46 21.25 -10.72 -5.86
CA SER A 46 21.55 -9.89 -7.02
C SER A 46 20.27 -9.54 -7.77
N GLY A 47 20.26 -8.42 -8.50
CA GLY A 47 19.15 -8.07 -9.40
C GLY A 47 17.93 -7.48 -8.69
N LEU A 48 18.13 -6.91 -7.49
CA LEU A 48 17.12 -6.06 -6.86
C LEU A 48 16.84 -4.84 -7.72
N LEU A 49 15.58 -4.41 -7.76
CA LEU A 49 15.16 -3.22 -8.50
C LEU A 49 14.11 -2.45 -7.72
N MET A 50 14.36 -1.17 -7.47
CA MET A 50 13.36 -0.26 -6.90
C MET A 50 12.31 0.08 -7.98
N PRO A 51 11.03 -0.27 -7.79
CA PRO A 51 9.98 0.10 -8.74
C PRO A 51 9.72 1.60 -8.74
N ALA A 52 9.16 2.11 -9.84
CA ALA A 52 8.71 3.49 -9.91
C ALA A 52 7.52 3.73 -8.97
N GLU A 53 7.39 4.93 -8.43
CA GLU A 53 6.28 5.25 -7.51
C GLU A 53 4.90 5.20 -8.17
N TRP A 54 4.81 5.30 -9.50
CA TRP A 54 3.53 5.15 -10.21
C TRP A 54 3.19 3.68 -10.54
N GLU A 55 4.02 2.71 -10.17
CA GLU A 55 3.67 1.30 -10.30
C GLU A 55 2.57 0.90 -9.30
N ARG A 56 1.99 -0.29 -9.45
CA ARG A 56 0.86 -0.69 -8.60
C ARG A 56 1.31 -0.96 -7.17
N HIS A 57 0.51 -0.50 -6.20
CA HIS A 57 0.76 -0.66 -4.77
C HIS A 57 -0.17 -1.70 -4.14
N ARG A 58 0.38 -2.44 -3.17
CA ARG A 58 -0.37 -3.19 -2.17
C ARG A 58 -0.99 -2.24 -1.15
N ALA A 59 -0.19 -1.29 -0.66
CA ALA A 59 -0.60 -0.34 0.36
C ALA A 59 0.27 0.92 0.40
N THR A 60 -0.25 1.97 1.04
CA THR A 60 0.55 3.10 1.54
C THR A 60 0.76 2.98 3.04
N LEU A 61 1.98 3.17 3.53
CA LEU A 61 2.28 3.35 4.94
C LEU A 61 2.15 4.83 5.32
N LEU A 62 1.48 5.09 6.44
CA LEU A 62 1.36 6.40 7.08
C LEU A 62 1.66 6.28 8.57
N ALA A 63 2.06 7.38 9.18
CA ALA A 63 2.19 7.49 10.63
C ALA A 63 1.20 8.52 11.18
N TRP A 64 0.66 8.28 12.37
CA TRP A 64 -0.09 9.28 13.11
C TRP A 64 0.89 10.28 13.74
N PRO A 65 0.64 11.59 13.70
CA PRO A 65 1.52 12.54 14.34
C PRO A 65 1.57 12.31 15.85
N ALA A 66 2.75 12.51 16.40
CA ALA A 66 3.04 12.31 17.80
C ALA A 66 2.64 13.54 18.62
N LEU A 67 1.75 13.38 19.61
CA LEU A 67 1.70 14.30 20.75
C LEU A 67 2.88 13.98 21.67
N GLU A 68 3.74 14.95 21.97
CA GLU A 68 4.62 14.84 23.12
C GLU A 68 3.78 14.99 24.39
N GLU A 69 3.95 14.07 25.35
CA GLU A 69 3.24 14.13 26.64
C GLU A 69 3.41 15.50 27.30
N GLY A 70 2.29 16.17 27.61
CA GLY A 70 2.29 17.48 28.26
C GLY A 70 2.41 18.69 27.33
N THR A 71 2.41 18.49 26.00
CA THR A 71 2.37 19.58 25.02
C THR A 71 0.97 19.77 24.44
N GLU A 72 0.44 20.99 24.54
CA GLU A 72 -0.75 21.44 23.80
C GLU A 72 -0.26 22.22 22.57
N ASP A 73 0.26 21.54 21.55
CA ASP A 73 0.67 22.20 20.30
C ASP A 73 -0.54 22.29 19.34
N PRO A 74 -1.07 23.50 19.04
CA PRO A 74 -2.14 23.66 18.07
C PRO A 74 -1.79 23.13 16.67
N ASN A 75 -0.50 23.10 16.32
CA ASN A 75 -0.02 22.55 15.05
C ASN A 75 -0.21 21.03 14.98
N HIS A 76 -0.17 20.34 16.13
CA HIS A 76 -0.43 18.90 16.18
C HIS A 76 -1.84 18.57 15.67
N LEU A 77 -2.86 19.32 16.09
CA LEU A 77 -4.24 19.08 15.65
C LEU A 77 -4.39 19.30 14.15
N LEU A 78 -3.77 20.35 13.60
CA LEU A 78 -3.78 20.61 12.16
C LEU A 78 -3.05 19.52 11.38
N LEU A 79 -1.93 19.03 11.91
CA LEU A 79 -1.16 17.93 11.32
C LEU A 79 -1.96 16.63 11.32
N ALA A 80 -2.59 16.29 12.44
CA ALA A 80 -3.48 15.14 12.57
C ALA A 80 -4.66 15.22 11.59
N TRP A 81 -5.24 16.41 11.41
CA TRP A 81 -6.27 16.65 10.40
C TRP A 81 -5.78 16.44 8.97
N THR A 82 -4.55 16.84 8.69
CA THR A 82 -3.96 16.67 7.37
C THR A 82 -3.70 15.19 7.07
N VAL A 83 -3.14 14.44 8.04
CA VAL A 83 -2.95 12.99 7.94
C VAL A 83 -4.29 12.26 7.78
N LEU A 84 -5.32 12.68 8.51
CA LEU A 84 -6.66 12.10 8.40
C LEU A 84 -7.30 12.38 7.03
N GLU A 85 -7.09 13.56 6.46
CA GLU A 85 -7.54 13.90 5.11
C GLU A 85 -6.81 13.06 4.05
N VAL A 86 -5.50 12.87 4.19
CA VAL A 86 -4.71 11.97 3.33
C VAL A 86 -5.25 10.53 3.42
N LEU A 87 -5.48 10.01 4.63
CA LEU A 87 -6.08 8.68 4.84
C LEU A 87 -7.47 8.58 4.18
N ARG A 88 -8.32 9.58 4.36
CA ARG A 88 -9.69 9.62 3.80
C ARG A 88 -9.67 9.58 2.27
N VAL A 89 -8.69 10.21 1.64
CA VAL A 89 -8.56 10.20 0.19
C VAL A 89 -7.93 8.90 -0.29
N LEU A 90 -6.78 8.48 0.26
CA LEU A 90 -6.04 7.30 -0.18
C LEU A 90 -6.84 6.01 -0.06
N SER A 91 -7.57 5.83 1.05
CA SER A 91 -8.41 4.65 1.30
C SER A 91 -9.51 4.39 0.25
N ARG A 92 -9.73 5.31 -0.69
CA ARG A 92 -10.64 5.10 -1.83
C ARG A 92 -9.97 4.46 -3.04
N PHE A 93 -8.64 4.40 -3.06
CA PHE A 93 -7.83 4.01 -4.21
C PHE A 93 -6.85 2.88 -3.90
N GLU A 94 -6.36 2.79 -2.67
CA GLU A 94 -5.54 1.66 -2.19
C GLU A 94 -5.61 1.50 -0.67
N ARG A 95 -5.13 0.36 -0.19
CA ARG A 95 -5.10 0.07 1.25
C ARG A 95 -4.10 0.99 1.96
N VAL A 96 -4.45 1.44 3.16
CA VAL A 96 -3.56 2.27 4.00
C VAL A 96 -3.21 1.56 5.30
N GLU A 97 -1.93 1.50 5.62
CA GLU A 97 -1.40 0.96 6.86
C GLU A 97 -0.94 2.14 7.74
N LEU A 98 -1.79 2.55 8.69
CA LEU A 98 -1.56 3.70 9.56
C LEU A 98 -0.96 3.24 10.90
N LEU A 99 0.26 3.70 11.18
CA LEU A 99 0.94 3.48 12.45
C LEU A 99 0.47 4.48 13.51
N CYS A 100 0.34 4.01 14.75
CA CYS A 100 0.11 4.80 15.95
C CYS A 100 0.96 4.25 17.10
N ARG A 101 1.14 5.02 18.18
CA ARG A 101 2.08 4.66 19.26
C ARG A 101 1.39 4.08 20.49
N SER A 102 0.07 4.18 20.58
CA SER A 102 -0.69 3.68 21.72
C SER A 102 -2.09 3.23 21.34
N GLU A 103 -2.67 2.34 22.14
CA GLU A 103 -4.08 1.93 21.97
C GLU A 103 -5.04 3.12 22.13
N PHE A 104 -4.68 4.13 22.92
CA PHE A 104 -5.46 5.37 23.03
C PHE A 104 -5.50 6.14 21.69
N GLU A 105 -4.35 6.34 21.05
CA GLU A 105 -4.30 6.95 19.72
C GLU A 105 -5.09 6.11 18.71
N ARG A 106 -4.96 4.78 18.78
CA ARG A 106 -5.70 3.84 17.91
C ARG A 106 -7.21 4.01 18.05
N GLU A 107 -7.74 3.99 19.27
CA GLU A 107 -9.17 4.17 19.55
C GLU A 107 -9.65 5.55 19.05
N HIS A 108 -8.86 6.59 19.28
CA HIS A 108 -9.17 7.94 18.82
C HIS A 108 -9.23 8.03 17.29
N ILE A 109 -8.24 7.45 16.59
CA ILE A 109 -8.21 7.37 15.12
C ILE A 109 -9.45 6.63 14.62
N LEU A 110 -9.77 5.47 15.19
CA LEU A 110 -10.93 4.66 14.79
C LEU A 110 -12.26 5.41 14.98
N MET A 111 -12.39 6.22 16.05
CA MET A 111 -13.55 7.08 16.25
C MET A 111 -13.65 8.15 15.16
N LEU A 112 -12.54 8.81 14.83
CA LEU A 112 -12.48 9.86 13.80
C LEU A 112 -12.78 9.30 12.40
N THR A 113 -12.20 8.17 12.04
CA THR A 113 -12.43 7.52 10.74
C THR A 113 -13.87 7.04 10.59
N THR A 114 -14.47 6.52 11.67
CA THR A 114 -15.90 6.16 11.70
C THR A 114 -16.79 7.38 11.47
N ALA A 115 -16.50 8.51 12.14
CA ALA A 115 -17.26 9.76 11.98
C ALA A 115 -17.16 10.34 10.57
N LEU A 116 -16.04 10.12 9.88
CA LEU A 116 -15.82 10.53 8.49
C LEU A 116 -16.33 9.51 7.45
N GLY A 117 -16.82 8.34 7.87
CA GLY A 117 -17.31 7.29 6.98
C GLY A 117 -16.21 6.66 6.12
N ILE A 118 -14.98 6.56 6.63
CA ILE A 118 -13.89 5.87 5.95
C ILE A 118 -14.12 4.36 6.07
N ASP A 119 -14.04 3.63 4.95
CA ASP A 119 -14.26 2.19 4.90
C ASP A 119 -13.19 1.45 5.73
N PRO A 120 -13.57 0.74 6.81
CA PRO A 120 -12.62 0.03 7.67
C PRO A 120 -11.90 -1.15 6.98
N GLU A 121 -12.36 -1.60 5.80
CA GLU A 121 -11.65 -2.62 5.02
C GLU A 121 -10.45 -2.04 4.25
N GLN A 122 -10.45 -0.73 3.99
CA GLN A 122 -9.44 -0.03 3.18
C GLN A 122 -8.28 0.55 3.99
N PHE A 123 -8.28 0.39 5.31
CA PHE A 123 -7.14 0.75 6.13
C PHE A 123 -7.02 -0.16 7.36
N ALA A 124 -5.83 -0.17 7.97
CA ALA A 124 -5.65 -0.69 9.31
C ALA A 124 -4.84 0.29 10.15
N VAL A 125 -5.19 0.36 11.43
CA VAL A 125 -4.44 1.12 12.43
C VAL A 125 -3.64 0.14 13.28
N ARG A 126 -2.31 0.26 13.25
CA ARG A 126 -1.38 -0.64 13.92
C ARG A 126 -0.57 0.11 14.97
N LEU A 127 -0.23 -0.59 16.05
CA LEU A 127 0.80 -0.10 16.96
C LEU A 127 2.15 -0.20 16.26
N GLY A 128 2.96 0.86 16.34
CA GLY A 128 4.33 0.90 15.84
C GLY A 128 5.26 1.69 16.75
N ASP A 129 6.55 1.41 16.67
CA ASP A 129 7.65 2.12 17.32
C ASP A 129 8.37 3.01 16.30
N TYR A 130 7.71 4.10 15.93
CA TYR A 130 8.26 5.16 15.11
C TYR A 130 8.37 6.45 15.91
N ARG A 131 9.42 7.24 15.63
CA ARG A 131 9.69 8.50 16.35
C ARG A 131 9.33 9.75 15.55
N ARG A 132 9.20 9.62 14.23
CA ARG A 132 8.99 10.75 13.30
C ARG A 132 7.87 10.42 12.33
N LEU A 133 7.12 11.43 11.92
CA LEU A 133 6.04 11.32 10.92
C LEU A 133 6.58 10.99 9.51
N TRP A 134 7.86 11.28 9.27
CA TRP A 134 8.50 11.26 7.97
C TRP A 134 8.86 9.83 7.51
N LEU A 135 7.85 8.99 7.32
CA LEU A 135 8.06 7.58 6.95
C LEU A 135 8.79 7.42 5.62
N ARG A 136 8.71 8.39 4.71
CA ARG A 136 9.53 8.41 3.49
C ARG A 136 11.02 8.26 3.76
N ASP A 137 11.48 8.87 4.84
CA ASP A 137 12.90 8.98 5.16
C ASP A 137 13.35 7.92 6.17
N THR A 138 12.42 7.44 7.00
CA THR A 138 12.73 6.54 8.12
C THR A 138 12.33 5.10 7.87
N ALA A 139 11.30 4.85 7.05
CA ALA A 139 10.90 3.50 6.70
C ALA A 139 11.84 2.90 5.64
N PRO A 140 11.98 1.57 5.61
CA PRO A 140 12.72 0.89 4.55
C PRO A 140 12.18 1.20 3.15
N THR A 141 13.05 1.10 2.13
CA THR A 141 12.65 1.24 0.72
C THR A 141 12.29 -0.13 0.15
N ALA A 142 11.09 -0.26 -0.43
CA ALA A 142 10.68 -1.49 -1.09
C ALA A 142 11.37 -1.67 -2.45
N VAL A 143 11.73 -2.91 -2.77
CA VAL A 143 12.36 -3.34 -4.02
C VAL A 143 11.77 -4.66 -4.48
N HIS A 144 11.83 -4.92 -5.78
CA HIS A 144 11.52 -6.21 -6.37
C HIS A 144 12.76 -7.09 -6.42
N THR A 145 12.61 -8.38 -6.07
CA THR A 145 13.63 -9.40 -6.31
C THR A 145 13.59 -9.90 -7.75
N THR A 146 14.57 -10.72 -8.13
CA THR A 146 14.60 -11.39 -9.45
C THR A 146 13.41 -12.29 -9.70
N GLU A 147 12.79 -12.81 -8.64
CA GLU A 147 11.59 -13.66 -8.67
C GLU A 147 10.29 -12.84 -8.70
N GLY A 148 10.39 -11.51 -8.70
CA GLY A 148 9.25 -10.59 -8.72
C GLY A 148 8.60 -10.35 -7.36
N ASP A 149 9.12 -10.95 -6.28
CA ASP A 149 8.63 -10.75 -4.91
C ASP A 149 9.09 -9.39 -4.35
N VAL A 150 8.42 -8.90 -3.31
CA VAL A 150 8.77 -7.65 -2.62
C VAL A 150 9.76 -7.95 -1.48
N ALA A 151 10.82 -7.17 -1.43
CA ALA A 151 11.73 -7.08 -0.30
C ALA A 151 11.92 -5.61 0.11
N TRP A 152 12.48 -5.40 1.29
CA TRP A 152 12.69 -4.08 1.87
C TRP A 152 14.17 -3.85 2.16
N ILE A 153 14.66 -2.64 1.90
CA ILE A 153 16.02 -2.21 2.22
C ILE A 153 15.98 -1.23 3.39
N SER A 154 16.50 -1.66 4.53
CA SER A 154 16.67 -0.86 5.73
C SER A 154 17.99 -0.10 5.69
N TRP A 155 17.88 1.21 5.49
CA TRP A 155 18.96 2.17 5.58
C TRP A 155 19.26 2.53 7.04
N GLY A 156 20.44 3.09 7.29
CA GLY A 156 20.67 3.87 8.50
C GLY A 156 20.00 5.24 8.38
N PHE A 157 19.57 5.80 9.50
CA PHE A 157 19.04 7.15 9.58
C PHE A 157 19.82 7.96 10.62
N ASN A 158 20.23 9.19 10.31
CA ASN A 158 21.02 10.04 11.21
C ASN A 158 20.47 11.48 11.32
N ALA A 159 19.14 11.62 11.27
CA ALA A 159 18.45 12.90 11.30
C ALA A 159 18.95 13.87 10.23
N TRP A 160 18.92 13.43 8.98
CA TRP A 160 19.33 14.23 7.82
C TRP A 160 20.74 14.82 7.96
N GLY A 161 21.70 14.02 8.45
CA GLY A 161 23.09 14.44 8.64
C GLY A 161 23.35 15.38 9.83
N THR A 162 22.33 15.69 10.66
CA THR A 162 22.53 16.51 11.87
C THR A 162 23.05 15.71 13.06
N SER A 163 22.93 14.37 13.02
CA SER A 163 23.56 13.45 13.96
C SER A 163 24.72 12.71 13.30
N ALA A 164 25.82 12.54 14.04
CA ALA A 164 26.93 11.69 13.61
C ALA A 164 26.65 10.19 13.80
N ASN A 165 25.61 9.84 14.55
CA ASN A 165 25.24 8.47 14.89
C ASN A 165 23.86 8.10 14.33
N GLU A 166 23.64 6.79 14.16
CA GLU A 166 22.34 6.23 13.82
C GLU A 166 21.30 6.56 14.90
N GLU A 167 20.15 7.08 14.46
CA GLU A 167 18.96 7.28 15.26
C GLU A 167 17.97 6.14 14.95
N SER A 168 17.45 5.52 16.00
CA SER A 168 16.28 4.64 15.85
C SER A 168 15.07 5.52 15.54
N ALA A 169 14.61 5.55 14.30
CA ALA A 169 13.48 6.38 13.88
C ALA A 169 12.24 5.57 13.45
N PHE A 170 12.43 4.29 13.11
CA PHE A 170 11.40 3.35 12.67
C PHE A 170 11.81 1.93 13.05
N SER A 171 10.89 1.13 13.59
CA SER A 171 11.15 -0.27 13.89
C SER A 171 10.83 -1.17 12.69
N PRO A 172 11.73 -2.08 12.28
CA PRO A 172 11.44 -3.12 11.30
C PRO A 172 10.16 -3.93 11.53
N THR A 173 9.73 -4.07 12.78
CA THR A 173 8.48 -4.78 13.14
C THR A 173 7.23 -4.03 12.75
N ASP A 174 7.34 -2.74 12.42
CA ASP A 174 6.23 -1.88 12.05
C ASP A 174 5.88 -2.00 10.56
N LEU A 175 6.76 -2.64 9.76
CA LEU A 175 6.40 -3.02 8.39
C LEU A 175 5.18 -3.94 8.42
N PRO A 176 4.18 -3.73 7.54
CA PRO A 176 3.04 -4.63 7.44
C PRO A 176 3.54 -6.05 7.20
N SER A 177 3.22 -6.97 8.11
CA SER A 177 3.64 -8.37 7.99
C SER A 177 2.84 -9.08 6.90
N ALA A 178 3.12 -8.81 5.63
CA ALA A 178 3.00 -9.88 4.65
C ALA A 178 4.07 -10.90 5.07
N ALA A 179 3.66 -12.08 5.53
CA ALA A 179 4.52 -13.07 6.22
C ALA A 179 5.72 -13.60 5.38
N THR A 180 5.97 -13.02 4.21
CA THR A 180 6.88 -13.46 3.16
C THR A 180 7.89 -12.40 2.71
N GLU A 181 7.70 -11.11 3.04
CA GLU A 181 8.60 -10.06 2.53
C GLU A 181 9.91 -10.00 3.31
N ALA A 182 11.04 -10.11 2.61
CA ALA A 182 12.35 -10.08 3.21
C ALA A 182 12.78 -8.65 3.56
N LEU A 183 13.56 -8.48 4.63
CA LEU A 183 14.16 -7.20 5.01
C LEU A 183 15.69 -7.33 5.03
N TYR A 184 16.36 -6.53 4.21
CA TYR A 184 17.81 -6.47 4.12
C TYR A 184 18.34 -5.18 4.73
N THR A 185 19.47 -5.25 5.41
CA THR A 185 20.18 -4.07 5.92
C THR A 185 21.19 -3.58 4.89
N ALA A 186 21.14 -2.28 4.57
CA ALA A 186 22.12 -1.66 3.69
C ALA A 186 23.44 -1.38 4.43
N LEU A 187 24.53 -1.92 3.89
CA LEU A 187 25.87 -1.83 4.46
C LEU A 187 26.87 -1.33 3.42
N ARG A 188 27.82 -0.51 3.90
CA ARG A 188 29.05 -0.16 3.17
C ARG A 188 29.96 -1.38 3.05
N GLU A 189 31.00 -1.28 2.21
CA GLU A 189 32.00 -2.34 2.06
C GLU A 189 32.72 -2.68 3.37
N ASP A 190 32.88 -1.70 4.26
CA ASP A 190 33.49 -1.87 5.58
C ASP A 190 32.53 -2.42 6.65
N GLY A 191 31.28 -2.73 6.26
CA GLY A 191 30.26 -3.31 7.14
C GLY A 191 29.50 -2.31 8.01
N ARG A 192 29.77 -0.99 7.91
CA ARG A 192 28.94 0.03 8.57
C ARG A 192 27.58 0.18 7.87
N ARG A 193 26.55 0.55 8.64
CA ARG A 193 25.25 0.99 8.09
C ARG A 193 25.46 2.12 7.08
N PHE A 194 24.75 2.05 5.97
CA PHE A 194 24.71 3.12 5.00
C PHE A 194 23.53 4.05 5.27
N PHE A 195 23.80 5.35 5.44
CA PHE A 195 22.78 6.34 5.74
C PHE A 195 22.13 6.86 4.45
N LEU A 196 20.82 6.73 4.34
CA LEU A 196 20.07 7.21 3.18
C LEU A 196 18.61 7.39 3.58
N GLU A 197 18.02 8.51 3.18
CA GLU A 197 16.60 8.78 3.28
C GLU A 197 15.90 8.52 1.94
N GLY A 198 14.70 7.94 1.96
CA GLY A 198 13.94 7.68 0.73
C GLY A 198 13.58 8.96 -0.05
N GLY A 199 13.43 10.11 0.62
CA GLY A 199 13.20 11.39 -0.05
C GLY A 199 14.43 11.96 -0.78
N ALA A 200 15.62 11.40 -0.53
CA ALA A 200 16.86 11.81 -1.19
C ALA A 200 17.11 11.11 -2.54
N ILE A 201 16.24 10.16 -2.92
CA ILE A 201 16.30 9.39 -4.16
C ILE A 201 14.96 9.40 -4.88
N ASP A 202 14.97 9.32 -6.21
CA ASP A 202 13.78 9.09 -7.03
C ASP A 202 14.14 8.22 -8.24
N THR A 203 13.26 7.29 -8.65
CA THR A 203 13.57 6.28 -9.68
C THR A 203 12.49 6.20 -10.76
N ASP A 204 12.91 5.88 -11.99
CA ASP A 204 12.00 5.59 -13.10
C ASP A 204 11.50 4.14 -13.13
N GLY A 205 11.98 3.31 -12.20
CA GLY A 205 11.68 1.87 -12.14
C GLY A 205 12.42 1.03 -13.19
N GLU A 206 13.27 1.65 -14.01
CA GLU A 206 13.96 1.02 -15.15
C GLU A 206 15.47 1.25 -15.10
N GLY A 207 16.01 1.48 -13.89
CA GLY A 207 17.43 1.55 -13.61
C GLY A 207 18.02 2.96 -13.58
N THR A 208 17.20 4.00 -13.68
CA THR A 208 17.66 5.40 -13.54
C THR A 208 17.27 5.97 -12.19
N ILE A 209 18.23 6.54 -11.47
CA ILE A 209 17.99 7.25 -10.20
C ILE A 209 18.38 8.72 -10.32
N LEU A 210 17.52 9.61 -9.81
CA LEU A 210 17.82 11.02 -9.57
C LEU A 210 18.26 11.23 -8.12
N VAL A 211 19.28 12.06 -7.93
CA VAL A 211 19.76 12.50 -6.61
C VAL A 211 20.29 13.93 -6.70
N THR A 212 20.55 14.56 -5.56
CA THR A 212 21.25 15.86 -5.49
C THR A 212 22.65 15.71 -4.89
N GLU A 213 23.60 16.46 -5.44
CA GLU A 213 24.95 16.57 -4.88
C GLU A 213 24.92 17.27 -3.52
N GLN A 214 24.10 18.31 -3.36
CA GLN A 214 23.91 19.01 -2.10
C GLN A 214 23.57 18.05 -0.94
N CYS A 215 22.66 17.10 -1.14
CA CYS A 215 22.27 16.19 -0.06
C CYS A 215 23.34 15.12 0.21
N LEU A 216 23.72 14.37 -0.83
CA LEU A 216 24.49 13.14 -0.64
C LEU A 216 26.01 13.36 -0.56
N LEU A 217 26.52 14.47 -1.11
CA LEU A 217 27.94 14.80 -1.13
C LEU A 217 28.29 16.01 -0.25
N SER A 218 27.35 16.48 0.59
CA SER A 218 27.62 17.60 1.49
C SER A 218 28.66 17.26 2.54
N GLU A 219 29.60 18.19 2.75
CA GLU A 219 30.57 18.14 3.84
C GLU A 219 29.99 18.65 5.18
N GLN A 220 28.88 19.40 5.16
CA GLN A 220 28.31 20.06 6.34
C GLN A 220 27.28 19.18 7.06
N GLN A 221 26.29 18.67 6.32
CA GLN A 221 25.29 17.70 6.79
C GLN A 221 25.52 16.33 6.12
N ALA A 222 26.72 15.80 6.29
CA ALA A 222 27.14 14.54 5.65
C ALA A 222 26.27 13.36 6.15
N ARG A 223 25.67 12.61 5.21
CA ARG A 223 25.02 11.33 5.51
C ARG A 223 26.05 10.25 5.80
N ASN A 224 26.99 10.12 4.88
CA ASN A 224 28.04 9.12 4.93
C ASN A 224 29.39 9.82 4.88
N ILE A 225 30.08 9.84 6.02
CA ILE A 225 31.42 10.46 6.13
C ILE A 225 32.35 9.79 5.11
N GLU A 226 33.03 10.64 4.33
CA GLU A 226 34.00 10.26 3.28
C GLU A 226 33.42 9.41 2.14
N ALA A 227 32.09 9.32 2.01
CA ALA A 227 31.49 8.61 0.88
C ALA A 227 31.72 9.37 -0.43
N THR A 228 32.10 8.63 -1.47
CA THR A 228 32.32 9.18 -2.80
C THR A 228 31.09 8.97 -3.68
N LYS A 229 31.01 9.75 -4.77
CA LYS A 229 29.98 9.57 -5.80
C LYS A 229 29.91 8.13 -6.31
N GLN A 230 31.06 7.49 -6.54
CA GLN A 230 31.17 6.10 -6.99
C GLN A 230 30.67 5.10 -5.94
N GLU A 231 30.85 5.41 -4.65
CA GLU A 231 30.33 4.55 -3.58
C GLU A 231 28.80 4.59 -3.52
N TYR A 232 28.20 5.78 -3.66
CA TYR A 232 26.74 5.91 -3.80
C TYR A 232 26.24 5.14 -5.02
N GLU A 233 26.85 5.34 -6.19
CA GLU A 233 26.47 4.64 -7.43
C GLU A 233 26.57 3.11 -7.28
N ALA A 234 27.62 2.59 -6.64
CA ALA A 234 27.77 1.16 -6.40
C ALA A 234 26.70 0.60 -5.44
N LEU A 235 26.32 1.38 -4.41
CA LEU A 235 25.28 0.98 -3.47
C LEU A 235 23.88 1.06 -4.11
N PHE A 236 23.61 2.08 -4.91
CA PHE A 236 22.37 2.18 -5.68
C PHE A 236 22.25 1.05 -6.70
N ALA A 237 23.33 0.68 -7.39
CA ALA A 237 23.33 -0.49 -8.26
C ALA A 237 23.04 -1.79 -7.48
N ARG A 238 23.67 -1.95 -6.31
CA ARG A 238 23.52 -3.16 -5.49
C ARG A 238 22.14 -3.33 -4.86
N TYR A 239 21.57 -2.25 -4.33
CA TYR A 239 20.37 -2.30 -3.50
C TYR A 239 19.11 -1.85 -4.21
N LEU A 240 19.23 -1.00 -5.23
CA LEU A 240 18.10 -0.37 -5.92
C LEU A 240 18.03 -0.70 -7.41
N GLY A 241 19.03 -1.42 -7.95
CA GLY A 241 19.07 -1.79 -9.36
C GLY A 241 19.44 -0.63 -10.30
N ALA A 242 20.12 0.40 -9.79
CA ALA A 242 20.54 1.52 -10.62
C ALA A 242 21.62 1.11 -11.63
N GLU A 243 21.37 1.40 -12.90
CA GLU A 243 22.35 1.35 -13.99
C GLU A 243 22.88 2.74 -14.34
N LYS A 244 22.09 3.78 -14.06
CA LYS A 244 22.46 5.18 -14.26
C LYS A 244 21.99 6.04 -13.09
N VAL A 245 22.85 6.98 -12.67
CA VAL A 245 22.52 7.97 -11.65
C VAL A 245 22.71 9.36 -12.24
N ILE A 246 21.68 10.18 -12.19
CA ILE A 246 21.70 11.58 -12.63
C ILE A 246 21.81 12.45 -11.39
N TRP A 247 22.88 13.24 -11.32
CA TRP A 247 23.24 14.06 -10.16
C TRP A 247 22.91 15.52 -10.40
N LEU A 248 21.85 16.01 -9.77
CA LEU A 248 21.45 17.41 -9.78
C LEU A 248 22.28 18.22 -8.77
N LEU A 249 22.31 19.55 -8.91
CA LEU A 249 23.12 20.40 -8.04
C LEU A 249 22.57 20.38 -6.60
N GLY A 250 21.29 20.68 -6.41
CA GLY A 250 20.73 20.88 -5.07
C GLY A 250 19.20 20.92 -5.03
N GLY A 251 18.66 21.06 -3.82
CA GLY A 251 17.21 21.17 -3.59
C GLY A 251 16.73 22.61 -3.60
N ILE A 252 15.88 22.95 -2.64
CA ILE A 252 15.28 24.29 -2.48
C ILE A 252 15.66 24.92 -1.13
N ASP A 253 15.55 26.24 -1.05
CA ASP A 253 15.83 27.04 0.14
C ASP A 253 14.87 26.70 1.29
N GLY A 254 15.39 26.77 2.52
CA GLY A 254 14.67 26.36 3.73
C GLY A 254 14.51 24.85 3.94
N ASP A 255 15.06 24.02 3.05
CA ASP A 255 14.98 22.57 3.17
C ASP A 255 15.93 22.03 4.26
N GLY A 256 15.34 21.64 5.40
CA GLY A 256 16.07 21.06 6.53
C GLY A 256 16.72 19.71 6.25
N THR A 257 16.36 19.08 5.12
CA THR A 257 16.95 17.81 4.67
C THR A 257 18.24 17.99 3.87
N ASN A 258 18.71 19.23 3.70
CA ASN A 258 19.89 19.56 2.89
C ASN A 258 19.73 19.27 1.40
N GLY A 259 18.54 19.54 0.86
CA GLY A 259 18.27 19.55 -0.57
C GLY A 259 17.85 18.19 -1.12
N HIS A 260 16.85 17.56 -0.51
CA HIS A 260 16.26 16.32 -1.03
C HIS A 260 15.76 16.49 -2.47
N ILE A 261 15.92 15.43 -3.26
CA ILE A 261 15.51 15.41 -4.67
C ILE A 261 13.99 15.54 -4.80
N ASP A 262 13.24 15.02 -3.82
CA ASP A 262 11.78 14.99 -3.86
C ASP A 262 11.10 16.36 -3.77
N ASN A 263 11.87 17.41 -3.49
CA ASN A 263 11.42 18.80 -3.51
C ASN A 263 11.75 19.53 -4.81
N CYS A 264 12.64 18.99 -5.67
CA CYS A 264 13.13 19.72 -6.85
C CYS A 264 13.03 18.98 -8.19
N ALA A 265 13.05 17.65 -8.23
CA ALA A 265 12.82 16.87 -9.45
C ALA A 265 12.25 15.48 -9.17
N ARG A 266 11.27 15.03 -9.96
CA ARG A 266 10.65 13.70 -9.82
C ARG A 266 10.37 13.10 -11.19
N PHE A 267 10.59 11.80 -11.36
CA PHE A 267 10.04 11.08 -12.49
C PHE A 267 8.51 11.06 -12.42
N VAL A 268 7.88 11.24 -13.58
CA VAL A 268 6.41 11.19 -13.77
C VAL A 268 6.03 10.22 -14.88
N GLY A 269 6.97 9.34 -15.23
CA GLY A 269 6.89 8.34 -16.27
C GLY A 269 8.30 7.95 -16.74
N PRO A 270 8.44 6.85 -17.49
CA PRO A 270 9.72 6.42 -18.04
C PRO A 270 10.34 7.51 -18.93
N GLY A 271 11.58 7.91 -18.62
CA GLY A 271 12.28 8.98 -19.34
C GLY A 271 11.62 10.36 -19.25
N LYS A 272 10.72 10.60 -18.29
CA LYS A 272 9.99 11.86 -18.15
C LYS A 272 10.10 12.42 -16.74
N VAL A 273 10.61 13.65 -16.62
CA VAL A 273 10.90 14.31 -15.33
C VAL A 273 10.11 15.60 -15.19
N LEU A 274 9.46 15.75 -14.04
CA LEU A 274 8.88 16.99 -13.56
C LEU A 274 9.91 17.71 -12.69
N VAL A 275 10.26 18.96 -13.02
CA VAL A 275 11.29 19.75 -12.34
C VAL A 275 10.76 21.11 -11.90
N ALA A 276 11.12 21.52 -10.68
CA ALA A 276 10.77 22.83 -10.13
C ALA A 276 11.70 23.91 -10.70
N VAL A 277 11.13 25.07 -11.05
CA VAL A 277 11.87 26.19 -11.67
C VAL A 277 11.50 27.51 -11.00
N GLU A 278 12.51 28.23 -10.50
CA GLU A 278 12.42 29.66 -10.18
C GLU A 278 12.99 30.46 -11.36
N ASN A 279 12.18 31.38 -11.90
CA ASN A 279 12.52 32.16 -13.09
C ASN A 279 12.95 33.60 -12.77
N ARG A 280 12.85 34.03 -11.51
CA ARG A 280 13.20 35.38 -11.06
C ARG A 280 14.67 35.42 -10.61
N PRO A 281 15.56 36.11 -11.34
CA PRO A 281 16.95 36.26 -10.91
C PRO A 281 17.00 36.99 -9.56
N GLY A 282 17.83 36.47 -8.64
CA GLY A 282 18.02 37.02 -7.29
C GLY A 282 17.16 36.38 -6.20
N GLU A 283 16.18 35.54 -6.56
CA GLU A 283 15.51 34.67 -5.59
C GLU A 283 16.46 33.53 -5.15
N PRO A 284 16.41 33.08 -3.89
CA PRO A 284 17.32 32.05 -3.35
C PRO A 284 17.37 30.75 -4.16
N ASN A 285 16.25 30.37 -4.76
CA ASN A 285 16.11 29.12 -5.52
C ASN A 285 16.53 29.22 -7.00
N TYR A 286 16.81 30.42 -7.51
CA TYR A 286 17.06 30.62 -8.94
C TYR A 286 18.26 29.81 -9.43
N GLU A 287 19.42 29.91 -8.76
CA GLU A 287 20.64 29.24 -9.22
C GLU A 287 20.51 27.72 -9.20
N TYR A 288 20.01 27.16 -8.09
CA TYR A 288 19.82 25.70 -7.96
C TYR A 288 18.86 25.16 -9.00
N THR A 289 17.69 25.78 -9.18
CA THR A 289 16.67 25.26 -10.10
C THR A 289 17.08 25.40 -11.57
N GLN A 290 17.77 26.47 -11.95
CA GLN A 290 18.27 26.65 -13.32
C GLN A 290 19.40 25.67 -13.65
N GLU A 291 20.32 25.42 -12.71
CA GLU A 291 21.37 24.40 -12.90
C GLU A 291 20.79 22.98 -12.98
N ASN A 292 19.83 22.64 -12.11
CA ASN A 292 19.15 21.35 -12.17
C ASN A 292 18.47 21.13 -13.52
N LEU A 293 17.76 22.15 -14.03
CA LEU A 293 17.14 22.12 -15.34
C LEU A 293 18.18 21.94 -16.46
N ALA A 294 19.31 22.64 -16.38
CA ALA A 294 20.40 22.53 -17.35
C ALA A 294 21.04 21.13 -17.37
N ARG A 295 21.23 20.51 -16.20
CA ARG A 295 21.79 19.15 -16.08
C ARG A 295 20.86 18.07 -16.63
N LEU A 296 19.55 18.23 -16.45
CA LEU A 296 18.56 17.33 -17.05
C LEU A 296 18.42 17.54 -18.56
N SER A 297 18.63 18.77 -19.03
CA SER A 297 18.49 19.13 -20.44
C SER A 297 19.56 18.45 -21.31
N GLY A 298 19.15 17.45 -22.09
CA GLY A 298 20.04 16.69 -22.98
C GLY A 298 20.64 15.45 -22.33
N GLU A 299 20.21 15.13 -21.10
CA GLU A 299 20.52 13.86 -20.45
C GLU A 299 19.64 12.74 -21.01
N THR A 300 20.07 11.49 -20.79
CA THR A 300 19.26 10.30 -21.08
C THR A 300 19.01 9.49 -19.82
N ASP A 301 18.00 8.63 -19.84
CA ASP A 301 17.86 7.59 -18.83
C ASP A 301 18.80 6.39 -19.09
N ALA A 302 18.72 5.37 -18.23
CA ALA A 302 19.52 4.14 -18.32
C ALA A 302 19.28 3.35 -19.61
N LEU A 303 18.06 3.43 -20.18
CA LEU A 303 17.71 2.80 -21.44
C LEU A 303 18.06 3.66 -22.67
N GLY A 304 18.70 4.81 -22.46
CA GLY A 304 19.15 5.71 -23.52
C GLY A 304 18.05 6.59 -24.11
N ARG A 305 16.87 6.67 -23.50
CA ARG A 305 15.81 7.60 -23.93
C ARG A 305 16.18 9.01 -23.46
N PRO A 306 16.04 10.04 -24.31
CA PRO A 306 16.20 11.42 -23.88
C PRO A 306 15.20 11.77 -22.78
N ILE A 307 15.63 12.53 -21.77
CA ILE A 307 14.73 12.99 -20.71
C ILE A 307 13.76 14.05 -21.25
N ASP A 308 12.46 13.73 -21.24
CA ASP A 308 11.37 14.67 -21.48
C ASP A 308 11.10 15.50 -20.22
N LEU A 309 11.22 16.82 -20.34
CA LEU A 309 11.14 17.74 -19.20
C LEU A 309 9.81 18.48 -19.17
N VAL A 310 9.16 18.40 -18.02
CA VAL A 310 8.01 19.23 -17.66
C VAL A 310 8.41 20.12 -16.49
N THR A 311 8.13 21.42 -16.60
CA THR A 311 8.51 22.39 -15.57
C THR A 311 7.29 22.85 -14.78
N LEU A 312 7.49 23.10 -13.49
CA LEU A 312 6.53 23.79 -12.62
C LEU A 312 7.20 24.94 -11.88
N PRO A 313 6.53 26.08 -11.70
CA PRO A 313 7.04 27.09 -10.79
C PRO A 313 7.00 26.58 -9.35
N LEU A 314 7.91 27.10 -8.53
CA LEU A 314 7.78 26.98 -7.08
C LEU A 314 6.57 27.81 -6.58
N PRO A 315 5.97 27.44 -5.45
CA PRO A 315 5.08 28.35 -4.71
C PRO A 315 5.77 29.68 -4.42
N GLU A 316 5.00 30.75 -4.21
CA GLU A 316 5.60 32.00 -3.73
C GLU A 316 6.33 31.77 -2.38
N PRO A 317 7.48 32.46 -2.15
CA PRO A 317 8.25 32.28 -0.93
C PRO A 317 7.40 32.39 0.34
N MET A 318 7.47 31.37 1.18
CA MET A 318 6.76 31.30 2.45
C MET A 318 7.76 31.35 3.60
N TYR A 319 7.36 32.00 4.68
CA TYR A 319 8.17 32.14 5.88
C TYR A 319 7.36 31.82 7.13
N PHE A 320 8.00 31.18 8.11
CA PHE A 320 7.48 30.97 9.46
C PHE A 320 8.54 31.40 10.47
N ASP A 321 8.15 32.27 11.40
CA ASP A 321 9.06 32.92 12.35
C ASP A 321 10.34 33.52 11.73
N GLY A 322 10.21 34.02 10.49
CA GLY A 322 11.31 34.64 9.74
C GLY A 322 12.25 33.67 9.02
N ALA A 323 12.05 32.35 9.16
CA ALA A 323 12.78 31.33 8.41
C ALA A 323 12.02 30.91 7.14
N PRO A 324 12.72 30.64 6.02
CA PRO A 324 12.08 30.14 4.80
C PRO A 324 11.50 28.73 5.01
N ILE A 325 10.43 28.44 4.29
CA ILE A 325 9.74 27.14 4.30
C ILE A 325 9.94 26.45 2.93
N PRO A 326 10.30 25.16 2.91
CA PRO A 326 10.52 24.41 1.67
C PRO A 326 9.20 23.94 1.04
N ALA A 327 8.35 24.86 0.60
CA ALA A 327 7.12 24.53 -0.09
C ALA A 327 7.39 24.11 -1.54
N SER A 328 6.93 22.92 -1.93
CA SER A 328 7.11 22.41 -3.30
C SER A 328 5.95 21.53 -3.75
N TYR A 329 5.42 21.82 -4.94
CA TYR A 329 4.43 20.97 -5.60
C TYR A 329 4.97 19.59 -5.98
N LEU A 330 6.31 19.43 -6.02
CA LEU A 330 6.97 18.18 -6.37
C LEU A 330 6.98 17.18 -5.20
N ASN A 331 6.66 17.63 -3.99
CA ASN A 331 6.46 16.77 -2.83
C ASN A 331 5.06 16.11 -2.84
N PHE A 332 4.63 15.67 -4.03
CA PHE A 332 3.40 14.92 -4.30
C PHE A 332 3.59 13.43 -4.04
N TYR A 333 2.48 12.71 -3.87
CA TYR A 333 2.48 11.26 -3.75
C TYR A 333 1.66 10.64 -4.88
N ALA A 334 2.26 9.72 -5.64
CA ALA A 334 1.55 8.93 -6.64
C ALA A 334 1.06 7.61 -6.02
N ALA A 335 -0.24 7.37 -6.06
CA ALA A 335 -0.87 6.12 -5.65
C ALA A 335 -1.53 5.45 -6.87
N ASN A 336 -2.11 4.27 -6.68
CA ASN A 336 -2.76 3.47 -7.72
C ASN A 336 -3.70 4.30 -8.61
N GLY A 337 -4.77 4.86 -8.04
CA GLY A 337 -5.80 5.61 -8.78
C GLY A 337 -5.82 7.12 -8.54
N VAL A 338 -4.85 7.65 -7.79
CA VAL A 338 -4.84 9.06 -7.39
C VAL A 338 -3.41 9.62 -7.31
N ILE A 339 -3.26 10.89 -7.68
CA ILE A 339 -2.09 11.71 -7.37
C ILE A 339 -2.50 12.75 -6.33
N LEU A 340 -1.86 12.71 -5.16
CA LEU A 340 -2.05 13.71 -4.12
C LEU A 340 -1.03 14.83 -4.29
N VAL A 341 -1.50 16.02 -4.61
CA VAL A 341 -0.65 17.19 -4.85
C VAL A 341 -0.73 18.11 -3.64
N PRO A 342 0.39 18.53 -3.03
CA PRO A 342 0.33 19.49 -1.95
C PRO A 342 -0.11 20.85 -2.49
N THR A 343 -0.95 21.54 -1.72
CA THR A 343 -1.41 22.91 -2.02
C THR A 343 -1.16 23.80 -0.83
N TYR A 344 -0.92 25.08 -1.08
CA TYR A 344 -0.41 26.00 -0.05
C TYR A 344 -1.27 27.25 0.14
N ASN A 345 -2.43 27.32 -0.53
CA ASN A 345 -3.18 28.55 -0.72
C ASN A 345 -2.32 29.59 -1.45
N ASP A 346 -1.64 29.10 -2.48
CA ASP A 346 -0.69 29.83 -3.32
C ASP A 346 -1.31 30.11 -4.70
N VAL A 347 -0.82 31.17 -5.35
CA VAL A 347 -1.32 31.60 -6.67
C VAL A 347 -1.08 30.56 -7.77
N HIS A 348 -0.08 29.69 -7.61
CA HIS A 348 0.26 28.64 -8.56
C HIS A 348 -0.43 27.29 -8.27
N ASP A 349 -1.22 27.15 -7.20
CA ASP A 349 -1.90 25.88 -6.84
C ASP A 349 -2.72 25.33 -8.03
N HIS A 350 -3.45 26.22 -8.72
CA HIS A 350 -4.26 25.83 -9.88
C HIS A 350 -3.43 25.35 -11.07
N LEU A 351 -2.28 25.99 -11.31
CA LEU A 351 -1.36 25.61 -12.38
C LEU A 351 -0.78 24.23 -12.07
N ALA A 352 -0.27 24.02 -10.86
CA ALA A 352 0.25 22.72 -10.41
C ALA A 352 -0.78 21.61 -10.63
N LEU A 353 -2.00 21.77 -10.10
CA LEU A 353 -3.07 20.77 -10.25
C LEU A 353 -3.43 20.52 -11.73
N SER A 354 -3.39 21.53 -12.60
CA SER A 354 -3.66 21.35 -14.03
C SER A 354 -2.56 20.59 -14.77
N THR A 355 -1.29 20.83 -14.39
CA THR A 355 -0.14 20.10 -14.93
C THR A 355 -0.20 18.63 -14.52
N PHE A 356 -0.45 18.34 -13.24
CA PHE A 356 -0.60 16.95 -12.77
C PHE A 356 -1.74 16.21 -13.48
N ARG A 357 -2.88 16.86 -13.74
CA ARG A 357 -3.99 16.25 -14.51
C ARG A 357 -3.60 15.90 -15.95
N SER A 358 -2.70 16.69 -16.53
CA SER A 358 -2.20 16.44 -17.88
C SER A 358 -1.14 15.34 -17.90
N LEU A 359 -0.35 15.22 -16.83
CA LEU A 359 0.67 14.19 -16.67
C LEU A 359 0.07 12.81 -16.36
N PHE A 360 -1.03 12.75 -15.59
CA PHE A 360 -1.66 11.52 -15.12
C PHE A 360 -3.15 11.48 -15.47
N PRO A 361 -3.54 11.45 -16.76
CA PRO A 361 -4.94 11.53 -17.19
C PRO A 361 -5.80 10.35 -16.71
N GLU A 362 -5.19 9.21 -16.41
CA GLU A 362 -5.83 8.00 -15.90
C GLU A 362 -6.06 8.01 -14.38
N ARG A 363 -5.48 8.97 -13.66
CA ARG A 363 -5.58 9.09 -12.20
C ARG A 363 -6.39 10.31 -11.79
N SER A 364 -7.05 10.19 -10.65
CA SER A 364 -7.64 11.36 -9.99
C SER A 364 -6.53 12.27 -9.48
N VAL A 365 -6.63 13.58 -9.69
CA VAL A 365 -5.67 14.55 -9.11
C VAL A 365 -6.37 15.34 -8.03
N ILE A 366 -5.92 15.16 -6.78
CA ILE A 366 -6.54 15.75 -5.60
C ILE A 366 -5.51 16.60 -4.87
N GLY A 367 -5.84 17.89 -4.70
CA GLY A 367 -5.03 18.81 -3.90
C GLY A 367 -5.33 18.63 -2.42
N ILE A 368 -4.30 18.49 -1.59
CA ILE A 368 -4.40 18.49 -0.12
C ILE A 368 -3.71 19.75 0.41
N SER A 369 -4.36 20.49 1.30
CA SER A 369 -3.72 21.66 1.93
C SER A 369 -2.59 21.19 2.85
N CYS A 370 -1.35 21.54 2.52
CA CYS A 370 -0.15 21.13 3.24
C CYS A 370 0.49 22.26 4.05
N ARG A 371 -0.20 23.40 4.25
CA ARG A 371 0.33 24.52 5.06
C ARG A 371 0.78 24.09 6.45
N SER A 372 0.03 23.21 7.11
CA SER A 372 0.36 22.63 8.41
C SER A 372 1.55 21.68 8.36
N LEU A 373 1.63 20.85 7.32
CA LEU A 373 2.73 19.89 7.11
C LEU A 373 4.06 20.60 6.83
N VAL A 374 4.03 21.60 5.95
CA VAL A 374 5.24 22.27 5.45
C VAL A 374 5.94 23.10 6.53
N PHE A 375 5.21 23.53 7.57
CA PHE A 375 5.83 24.11 8.77
C PHE A 375 6.73 23.12 9.50
N GLY A 376 6.47 21.81 9.37
CA GLY A 376 7.34 20.74 9.86
C GLY A 376 8.53 20.42 8.94
N GLY A 377 8.64 21.08 7.79
CA GLY A 377 9.76 20.91 6.84
C GLY A 377 9.50 19.95 5.68
N GLY A 378 8.28 19.44 5.49
CA GLY A 378 7.94 18.51 4.41
C GLY A 378 6.46 18.53 4.00
N SER A 379 6.05 17.73 3.02
CA SER A 379 4.65 17.66 2.57
C SER A 379 4.19 16.20 2.39
N LEU A 380 3.39 15.90 1.35
CA LEU A 380 2.68 14.62 1.22
C LEU A 380 3.63 13.47 0.96
N HIS A 381 4.65 13.69 0.13
CA HIS A 381 5.65 12.68 -0.19
C HIS A 381 6.46 12.28 1.04
N CYS A 382 6.83 13.24 1.89
CA CYS A 382 7.64 12.99 3.08
C CYS A 382 6.95 12.11 4.13
N ILE A 383 5.62 12.11 4.20
CA ILE A 383 4.84 11.36 5.21
C ILE A 383 4.34 10.00 4.72
N THR A 384 4.56 9.67 3.44
CA THR A 384 4.07 8.46 2.79
C THR A 384 5.22 7.54 2.42
N GLN A 385 4.99 6.22 2.50
CA GLN A 385 5.89 5.22 1.94
C GLN A 385 5.05 4.14 1.25
N GLN A 386 5.25 3.94 -0.05
CA GLN A 386 4.54 2.92 -0.81
C GLN A 386 5.08 1.51 -0.54
N GLN A 387 4.17 0.55 -0.48
CA GLN A 387 4.44 -0.88 -0.61
C GLN A 387 3.96 -1.32 -2.00
N PRO A 388 4.86 -1.62 -2.96
CA PRO A 388 4.49 -2.09 -4.28
C PRO A 388 3.80 -3.46 -4.21
N LEU A 389 3.02 -3.80 -5.24
CA LEU A 389 2.64 -5.20 -5.49
C LEU A 389 3.86 -5.94 -6.06
N PRO A 390 4.07 -7.23 -5.73
CA PRO A 390 4.98 -8.09 -6.49
C PRO A 390 4.75 -7.99 -8.00
N LYS A 391 5.82 -8.00 -8.82
CA LYS A 391 5.72 -7.92 -10.29
C LYS A 391 4.80 -8.99 -10.88
N ASP A 392 4.80 -10.17 -10.28
CA ASP A 392 4.04 -11.35 -10.70
C ASP A 392 2.75 -11.59 -9.91
N GLU A 393 2.25 -10.60 -9.15
CA GLU A 393 0.93 -10.74 -8.49
C GLU A 393 -0.24 -10.80 -9.47
N ARG A 394 0.03 -10.66 -10.79
CA ARG A 394 -0.88 -11.05 -11.87
C ARG A 394 -1.17 -12.56 -11.92
N VAL A 395 -0.39 -13.39 -11.19
CA VAL A 395 -0.49 -14.88 -11.23
C VAL A 395 -0.52 -15.55 -9.83
N ARG A 396 -0.36 -14.85 -8.70
CA ARG A 396 -0.08 -15.53 -7.41
C ARG A 396 -1.16 -15.54 -6.32
N MET A 397 -2.25 -14.77 -6.42
CA MET A 397 -3.36 -14.96 -5.45
C MET A 397 -4.25 -16.11 -5.91
N ARG A 398 -3.80 -17.34 -5.68
CA ARG A 398 -4.64 -18.53 -5.83
C ARG A 398 -5.38 -18.79 -4.52
N ILE A 399 -6.71 -18.72 -4.56
CA ILE A 399 -7.56 -19.10 -3.44
C ILE A 399 -7.82 -20.60 -3.55
N GLU A 400 -7.48 -21.40 -2.55
CA GLU A 400 -7.85 -22.82 -2.57
C GLU A 400 -9.36 -22.97 -2.33
N PRO A 401 -10.07 -23.84 -3.07
CA PRO A 401 -11.48 -24.09 -2.83
C PRO A 401 -11.66 -24.78 -1.47
N GLU A 402 -12.77 -24.49 -0.79
CA GLU A 402 -13.09 -25.07 0.51
C GLU A 402 -14.41 -25.82 0.45
N PHE A 403 -14.39 -27.12 0.74
CA PHE A 403 -15.59 -27.97 0.72
C PHE A 403 -16.16 -28.08 2.13
N LEU A 404 -17.28 -27.42 2.36
CA LEU A 404 -17.92 -27.32 3.68
C LEU A 404 -18.81 -28.52 3.99
N VAL A 405 -19.10 -29.34 2.97
CA VAL A 405 -19.73 -30.65 3.11
C VAL A 405 -18.84 -31.73 2.51
N SER A 406 -18.70 -32.86 3.22
CA SER A 406 -17.84 -33.98 2.80
C SER A 406 -18.54 -34.99 1.88
N SER A 407 -19.82 -34.78 1.58
CA SER A 407 -20.68 -35.72 0.85
C SER A 407 -20.70 -35.51 -0.67
N LEU A 408 -19.72 -34.82 -1.26
CA LEU A 408 -19.72 -34.47 -2.68
C LEU A 408 -19.01 -35.53 -3.54
N HIS A 409 -19.54 -35.78 -4.74
CA HIS A 409 -18.92 -36.62 -5.75
C HIS A 409 -19.31 -36.17 -7.17
N VAL A 410 -18.53 -36.57 -8.17
CA VAL A 410 -18.72 -36.18 -9.57
C VAL A 410 -19.33 -37.33 -10.37
N GLN A 411 -20.31 -37.02 -11.22
CA GLN A 411 -20.89 -37.97 -12.18
C GLN A 411 -21.09 -37.33 -13.56
N GLU A 412 -21.19 -38.15 -14.60
CA GLU A 412 -21.60 -37.70 -15.94
C GLU A 412 -23.08 -37.31 -15.95
N THR A 413 -23.35 -36.11 -16.46
CA THR A 413 -24.67 -35.50 -16.56
C THR A 413 -25.02 -35.32 -18.04
N PRO A 414 -26.01 -36.07 -18.57
CA PRO A 414 -26.35 -36.04 -19.98
C PRO A 414 -26.60 -34.61 -20.51
N GLY A 415 -25.86 -34.22 -21.56
CA GLY A 415 -25.99 -32.91 -22.19
C GLY A 415 -25.38 -31.73 -21.41
N LYS A 416 -24.79 -31.96 -20.24
CA LYS A 416 -24.12 -30.94 -19.42
C LYS A 416 -22.65 -31.27 -19.10
N GLY A 417 -22.18 -32.46 -19.45
CA GLY A 417 -20.83 -32.92 -19.12
C GLY A 417 -20.79 -33.46 -17.69
N ARG A 418 -19.74 -33.18 -16.92
CA ARG A 418 -19.64 -33.64 -15.53
C ARG A 418 -20.41 -32.70 -14.60
N GLY A 419 -21.08 -33.26 -13.59
CA GLY A 419 -21.81 -32.53 -12.57
C GLY A 419 -21.46 -33.02 -11.16
N VAL A 420 -21.68 -32.17 -10.16
CA VAL A 420 -21.44 -32.51 -8.75
C VAL A 420 -22.74 -32.92 -8.07
N PHE A 421 -22.70 -34.01 -7.33
CA PHE A 421 -23.83 -34.61 -6.63
C PHE A 421 -23.50 -34.78 -5.15
N THR A 422 -24.52 -34.78 -4.29
CA THR A 422 -24.36 -35.08 -2.85
C THR A 422 -24.77 -36.52 -2.52
N THR A 423 -24.08 -37.18 -1.60
CA THR A 423 -24.47 -38.50 -1.04
C THR A 423 -25.28 -38.38 0.26
N ALA A 424 -25.40 -37.16 0.80
CA ALA A 424 -26.15 -36.86 2.01
C ALA A 424 -27.11 -35.69 1.76
N GLN A 425 -28.16 -35.60 2.58
CA GLN A 425 -29.08 -34.48 2.56
C GLN A 425 -28.37 -33.17 2.96
N ILE A 426 -28.67 -32.07 2.27
CA ILE A 426 -28.18 -30.72 2.58
C ILE A 426 -29.39 -29.84 2.96
N GLU A 427 -29.28 -29.15 4.09
CA GLU A 427 -30.36 -28.32 4.63
C GLU A 427 -30.46 -26.96 3.92
N VAL A 428 -31.65 -26.35 3.95
CA VAL A 428 -31.87 -25.00 3.42
C VAL A 428 -30.93 -24.00 4.10
N GLY A 429 -30.21 -23.20 3.31
CA GLY A 429 -29.32 -22.16 3.82
C GLY A 429 -27.94 -22.67 4.27
N GLN A 430 -27.68 -23.98 4.21
CA GLN A 430 -26.39 -24.56 4.51
C GLN A 430 -25.35 -24.17 3.44
N PRO A 431 -24.17 -23.63 3.83
CA PRO A 431 -23.04 -23.47 2.93
C PRO A 431 -22.49 -24.83 2.46
N VAL A 432 -22.23 -24.95 1.16
CA VAL A 432 -21.82 -26.21 0.52
C VAL A 432 -20.33 -26.20 0.18
N LEU A 433 -19.88 -25.14 -0.51
CA LEU A 433 -18.46 -24.93 -0.84
C LEU A 433 -18.16 -23.44 -0.99
N LEU A 434 -16.89 -23.09 -0.88
CA LEU A 434 -16.33 -21.80 -1.28
C LEU A 434 -15.49 -22.02 -2.54
N PHE A 435 -15.73 -21.22 -3.57
CA PHE A 435 -14.98 -21.29 -4.82
C PHE A 435 -13.52 -20.86 -4.58
N GLY A 436 -12.63 -21.47 -5.35
CA GLY A 436 -11.22 -21.12 -5.40
C GLY A 436 -10.78 -20.78 -6.82
N GLY A 437 -9.49 -20.51 -6.99
CA GLY A 437 -8.82 -20.31 -8.27
C GLY A 437 -7.86 -19.14 -8.25
N ASP A 438 -7.24 -18.89 -9.40
CA ASP A 438 -6.37 -17.73 -9.59
C ASP A 438 -7.22 -16.47 -9.66
N VAL A 439 -6.92 -15.48 -8.79
CA VAL A 439 -7.61 -14.19 -8.79
C VAL A 439 -7.02 -13.30 -9.87
N LEU A 440 -7.87 -12.90 -10.82
CA LEU A 440 -7.49 -12.16 -12.02
C LEU A 440 -8.31 -10.86 -12.11
N PRO A 441 -7.70 -9.73 -12.49
CA PRO A 441 -8.46 -8.54 -12.83
C PRO A 441 -9.18 -8.73 -14.16
N ARG A 442 -10.29 -8.03 -14.35
CA ARG A 442 -11.19 -8.20 -15.51
C ARG A 442 -10.47 -8.08 -16.84
N ASP A 443 -9.58 -7.11 -17.00
CA ASP A 443 -8.87 -6.80 -18.24
C ASP A 443 -7.89 -7.89 -18.70
N GLU A 444 -7.54 -8.83 -17.82
CA GLU A 444 -6.63 -9.94 -18.10
C GLU A 444 -7.35 -11.24 -18.51
N ILE A 445 -8.69 -11.29 -18.44
CA ILE A 445 -9.45 -12.49 -18.81
C ILE A 445 -9.94 -12.38 -20.26
N GLU A 446 -9.30 -13.16 -21.14
CA GLU A 446 -9.71 -13.33 -22.55
C GLU A 446 -11.02 -14.12 -22.68
N ASP A 447 -11.19 -15.20 -21.90
CA ASP A 447 -12.39 -16.04 -21.86
C ASP A 447 -12.97 -16.14 -20.45
N ILE A 448 -14.10 -15.47 -20.24
CA ILE A 448 -14.81 -15.41 -18.94
C ILE A 448 -15.75 -16.62 -18.73
N SER A 449 -15.83 -17.57 -19.66
CA SER A 449 -16.80 -18.68 -19.61
C SER A 449 -16.62 -19.61 -18.40
N HIS A 450 -15.44 -19.61 -17.80
CA HIS A 450 -15.09 -20.42 -16.63
C HIS A 450 -14.62 -19.55 -15.45
N ALA A 451 -14.85 -18.24 -15.50
CA ALA A 451 -14.48 -17.32 -14.43
C ALA A 451 -15.70 -16.93 -13.59
N LEU A 452 -15.49 -16.69 -12.30
CA LEU A 452 -16.50 -16.22 -11.37
C LEU A 452 -16.13 -14.82 -10.87
N GLN A 453 -17.04 -13.86 -10.94
CA GLN A 453 -16.78 -12.51 -10.42
C GLN A 453 -16.76 -12.56 -8.88
N ILE A 454 -15.73 -11.98 -8.26
CA ILE A 454 -15.56 -11.92 -6.79
C ILE A 454 -15.49 -10.50 -6.24
N GLY A 455 -15.43 -9.50 -7.12
CA GLY A 455 -15.49 -8.08 -6.79
C GLY A 455 -15.91 -7.24 -7.99
N ARG A 456 -15.80 -5.91 -7.89
CA ARG A 456 -16.26 -5.00 -8.98
C ARG A 456 -15.50 -5.24 -10.28
N THR A 457 -14.20 -5.48 -10.20
CA THR A 457 -13.29 -5.64 -11.35
C THR A 457 -12.41 -6.88 -11.22
N THR A 458 -12.74 -7.78 -10.29
CA THR A 458 -11.93 -8.95 -9.96
C THR A 458 -12.73 -10.23 -10.10
N PHE A 459 -12.05 -11.25 -10.58
CA PHE A 459 -12.59 -12.56 -10.92
C PHE A 459 -11.69 -13.65 -10.37
N VAL A 460 -12.22 -14.86 -10.29
CA VAL A 460 -11.47 -16.06 -9.98
C VAL A 460 -11.61 -17.05 -11.14
N GLY A 461 -10.49 -17.55 -11.64
CA GLY A 461 -10.42 -18.56 -12.71
C GLY A 461 -10.66 -19.99 -12.20
N PRO A 462 -10.66 -20.99 -13.09
CA PRO A 462 -10.89 -22.39 -12.71
C PRO A 462 -9.75 -22.96 -11.87
N THR A 463 -10.07 -23.82 -10.89
CA THR A 463 -9.09 -24.48 -10.02
C THR A 463 -8.55 -25.81 -10.57
N GLY A 464 -9.30 -26.46 -11.45
CA GLY A 464 -9.17 -27.87 -11.82
C GLY A 464 -9.85 -28.85 -10.85
N ASN A 465 -10.51 -28.39 -9.79
CA ASN A 465 -11.17 -29.21 -8.77
C ASN A 465 -12.69 -29.37 -9.03
N ILE A 466 -13.42 -29.95 -8.07
CA ILE A 466 -14.85 -30.25 -8.21
C ILE A 466 -15.74 -28.99 -8.19
N ASP A 467 -15.27 -27.87 -7.64
CA ASP A 467 -15.97 -26.58 -7.63
C ASP A 467 -16.16 -25.99 -9.05
N ASP A 468 -15.29 -26.33 -10.00
CA ASP A 468 -15.44 -25.95 -11.41
C ASP A 468 -16.55 -26.73 -12.14
N LEU A 469 -17.08 -27.79 -11.51
CA LEU A 469 -18.02 -28.73 -12.12
C LEU A 469 -19.48 -28.52 -11.67
N ILE A 470 -19.77 -27.39 -11.01
CA ILE A 470 -21.15 -27.06 -10.62
C ILE A 470 -21.91 -26.57 -11.84
N ASN A 471 -22.88 -27.36 -12.28
CA ASN A 471 -23.62 -27.09 -13.52
C ASN A 471 -24.66 -25.97 -13.38
N HIS A 472 -24.98 -25.39 -14.53
CA HIS A 472 -26.06 -24.42 -14.64
C HIS A 472 -27.45 -25.06 -14.52
N SER A 473 -28.36 -24.39 -13.80
CA SER A 473 -29.82 -24.55 -13.93
C SER A 473 -30.55 -23.21 -13.89
N CYS A 474 -31.57 -23.03 -14.75
CA CYS A 474 -32.51 -21.90 -14.67
C CYS A 474 -33.47 -21.99 -13.47
N ASP A 475 -33.58 -23.18 -12.86
CA ASP A 475 -34.23 -23.42 -11.56
C ASP A 475 -33.24 -24.14 -10.63
N PRO A 476 -32.27 -23.41 -10.07
CA PRO A 476 -31.19 -24.03 -9.31
C PRO A 476 -31.61 -24.40 -7.88
N ASN A 477 -30.96 -25.41 -7.32
CA ASN A 477 -31.08 -25.74 -5.90
C ASN A 477 -30.05 -25.02 -5.03
N CYS A 478 -29.04 -24.38 -5.60
CA CYS A 478 -28.05 -23.56 -4.91
C CYS A 478 -28.00 -22.11 -5.45
N GLY A 479 -27.44 -21.21 -4.64
CA GLY A 479 -27.21 -19.80 -4.99
C GLY A 479 -25.87 -19.30 -4.47
N LEU A 480 -25.40 -18.18 -5.03
CA LEU A 480 -24.11 -17.59 -4.69
C LEU A 480 -24.23 -16.57 -3.56
N ARG A 481 -23.30 -16.63 -2.60
CA ARG A 481 -23.17 -15.68 -1.49
C ARG A 481 -21.72 -15.28 -1.25
N ASN A 482 -21.51 -14.09 -0.70
CA ASN A 482 -20.19 -13.61 -0.28
C ASN A 482 -19.99 -13.88 1.21
N PHE A 483 -18.87 -14.52 1.55
CA PHE A 483 -18.41 -14.89 2.90
C PHE A 483 -17.10 -14.16 3.22
N GLY A 484 -17.17 -12.84 3.44
CA GLY A 484 -15.99 -12.04 3.82
C GLY A 484 -14.91 -11.99 2.74
N GLY A 485 -15.31 -11.81 1.47
CA GLY A 485 -14.42 -11.72 0.31
C GLY A 485 -14.31 -13.02 -0.50
N ARG A 486 -14.90 -14.12 -0.02
CA ARG A 486 -14.96 -15.40 -0.75
C ARG A 486 -16.36 -15.69 -1.25
N ILE A 487 -16.50 -16.07 -2.52
CA ILE A 487 -17.80 -16.49 -3.06
C ILE A 487 -18.03 -17.97 -2.76
N GLY A 488 -19.22 -18.29 -2.27
CA GLY A 488 -19.61 -19.64 -1.91
C GLY A 488 -21.00 -20.01 -2.38
N LEU A 489 -21.21 -21.31 -2.49
CA LEU A 489 -22.45 -21.96 -2.88
C LEU A 489 -23.28 -22.27 -1.62
N VAL A 490 -24.55 -21.87 -1.61
CA VAL A 490 -25.48 -22.09 -0.49
C VAL A 490 -26.77 -22.72 -1.00
N ALA A 491 -27.28 -23.72 -0.28
CA ALA A 491 -28.55 -24.38 -0.61
C ALA A 491 -29.75 -23.42 -0.51
N LEU A 492 -30.55 -23.30 -1.57
CA LEU A 492 -31.76 -22.48 -1.63
C LEU A 492 -33.02 -23.22 -1.18
N ARG A 493 -32.95 -24.55 -1.17
CA ARG A 493 -33.97 -25.48 -0.69
C ARG A 493 -33.27 -26.70 -0.09
N GLU A 494 -34.04 -27.59 0.51
CA GLU A 494 -33.55 -28.91 0.91
C GLU A 494 -33.11 -29.68 -0.34
N ILE A 495 -31.93 -30.29 -0.28
CA ILE A 495 -31.32 -31.05 -1.38
C ILE A 495 -31.19 -32.50 -0.91
N ALA A 496 -31.88 -33.42 -1.58
CA ALA A 496 -31.84 -34.84 -1.21
C ALA A 496 -30.49 -35.48 -1.55
N ALA A 497 -30.17 -36.56 -0.84
CA ALA A 497 -29.09 -37.45 -1.26
C ALA A 497 -29.35 -37.90 -2.70
N THR A 498 -28.31 -37.86 -3.55
CA THR A 498 -28.30 -38.14 -5.00
C THR A 498 -28.75 -37.02 -5.92
N GLU A 499 -29.10 -35.83 -5.42
CA GLU A 499 -29.38 -34.67 -6.29
C GLU A 499 -28.08 -34.01 -6.79
N GLU A 500 -28.13 -33.51 -8.04
CA GLU A 500 -27.10 -32.66 -8.65
C GLU A 500 -27.15 -31.26 -8.02
N LEU A 501 -26.00 -30.70 -7.65
CA LEU A 501 -25.85 -29.32 -7.23
C LEU A 501 -25.77 -28.41 -8.45
N THR A 502 -26.64 -27.41 -8.50
CA THR A 502 -26.70 -26.47 -9.62
C THR A 502 -26.90 -25.04 -9.14
N PHE A 503 -26.33 -24.07 -9.85
CA PHE A 503 -26.62 -22.65 -9.66
C PHE A 503 -26.96 -21.97 -10.98
N ASP A 504 -27.48 -20.75 -10.92
CA ASP A 504 -27.74 -19.96 -12.11
C ASP A 504 -26.51 -19.12 -12.47
N TYR A 505 -25.87 -19.39 -13.61
CA TYR A 505 -24.68 -18.65 -14.05
C TYR A 505 -24.99 -17.17 -14.34
N SER A 506 -26.26 -16.83 -14.58
CA SER A 506 -26.65 -15.42 -14.66
C SER A 506 -26.43 -14.65 -13.35
N THR A 507 -26.29 -15.33 -12.19
CA THR A 507 -26.06 -14.65 -10.91
C THR A 507 -24.59 -14.52 -10.54
N SER A 508 -23.65 -15.05 -11.33
CA SER A 508 -22.22 -14.95 -11.07
C SER A 508 -21.56 -13.70 -11.59
N MET A 509 -22.18 -12.98 -12.55
CA MET A 509 -21.51 -11.90 -13.28
C MET A 509 -22.46 -10.78 -13.73
N ASN A 510 -21.91 -9.57 -13.85
CA ASN A 510 -22.52 -8.43 -14.52
C ASN A 510 -21.44 -7.63 -15.28
N ASP A 511 -21.04 -8.14 -16.45
CA ASP A 511 -19.91 -7.64 -17.26
C ASP A 511 -20.36 -7.12 -18.64
N GLN A 512 -21.49 -6.40 -18.66
CA GLN A 512 -21.97 -5.69 -19.85
C GLN A 512 -22.16 -6.58 -21.10
N ASP A 513 -22.62 -7.82 -20.92
CA ASP A 513 -23.00 -8.75 -22.01
C ASP A 513 -21.85 -9.36 -22.82
N ARG A 514 -20.64 -9.40 -22.28
CA ARG A 514 -19.50 -10.01 -22.97
C ARG A 514 -19.52 -11.54 -22.97
N TRP A 515 -20.51 -12.15 -22.32
CA TRP A 515 -20.69 -13.61 -22.23
C TRP A 515 -22.15 -14.04 -22.41
N GLN A 516 -22.35 -15.14 -23.14
CA GLN A 516 -23.63 -15.84 -23.24
C GLN A 516 -23.42 -17.31 -23.57
N MET A 517 -24.39 -18.16 -23.21
CA MET A 517 -24.38 -19.58 -23.58
C MET A 517 -25.78 -20.12 -23.92
N GLN A 518 -25.82 -21.17 -24.75
CA GLN A 518 -27.04 -21.93 -24.99
C GLN A 518 -27.34 -22.84 -23.79
N CYS A 519 -28.57 -22.76 -23.28
CA CYS A 519 -28.98 -23.47 -22.08
C CYS A 519 -29.54 -24.85 -22.42
N SER A 520 -28.93 -25.89 -21.84
CA SER A 520 -29.43 -27.28 -21.89
C SER A 520 -29.81 -27.80 -20.49
N CYS A 521 -30.27 -26.92 -19.59
CA CYS A 521 -30.45 -27.29 -18.18
C CYS A 521 -31.58 -28.31 -17.92
N GLY A 522 -32.53 -28.45 -18.83
CA GLY A 522 -33.66 -29.38 -18.72
C GLY A 522 -34.77 -28.94 -17.76
N SER A 523 -34.66 -27.76 -17.13
CA SER A 523 -35.70 -27.22 -16.24
C SER A 523 -36.97 -26.87 -17.01
N GLY A 524 -38.14 -27.03 -16.36
CA GLY A 524 -39.44 -26.62 -16.90
C GLY A 524 -39.57 -25.12 -17.13
N CYS A 525 -38.71 -24.29 -16.51
CA CYS A 525 -38.59 -22.86 -16.77
C CYS A 525 -37.26 -22.48 -17.44
N CYS A 526 -36.70 -23.39 -18.25
CA CYS A 526 -35.49 -23.12 -19.02
C CYS A 526 -35.64 -21.87 -19.91
N ARG A 527 -34.66 -20.97 -19.84
CA ARG A 527 -34.66 -19.71 -20.60
C ARG A 527 -34.10 -19.84 -22.02
N GLY A 528 -33.53 -20.98 -22.37
CA GLY A 528 -32.90 -21.23 -23.69
C GLY A 528 -31.54 -20.57 -23.86
N VAL A 529 -31.35 -19.33 -23.41
CA VAL A 529 -30.06 -18.61 -23.41
C VAL A 529 -29.77 -18.07 -22.01
N VAL A 530 -28.52 -18.22 -21.56
CA VAL A 530 -28.02 -17.68 -20.30
C VAL A 530 -27.11 -16.50 -20.61
N ARG A 531 -27.29 -15.40 -19.88
CA ARG A 531 -26.58 -14.12 -20.02
C ARG A 531 -26.38 -13.50 -18.63
N ASP A 532 -25.71 -12.35 -18.56
CA ASP A 532 -25.48 -11.62 -17.31
C ASP A 532 -26.78 -11.28 -16.54
N PHE A 533 -26.63 -11.06 -15.23
CA PHE A 533 -27.74 -10.81 -14.31
C PHE A 533 -28.68 -9.69 -14.77
N CYS A 534 -28.13 -8.63 -15.37
CA CYS A 534 -28.90 -7.47 -15.81
C CYS A 534 -29.88 -7.77 -16.97
N PHE A 535 -29.70 -8.88 -17.69
CA PHE A 535 -30.60 -9.32 -18.76
C PHE A 535 -31.70 -10.27 -18.29
N LEU A 536 -31.67 -10.69 -17.02
CA LEU A 536 -32.77 -11.47 -16.45
C LEU A 536 -34.05 -10.66 -16.40
N SER A 537 -35.20 -11.36 -16.46
CA SER A 537 -36.50 -10.71 -16.28
C SER A 537 -36.57 -10.03 -14.90
N PRO A 538 -37.33 -8.93 -14.74
CA PRO A 538 -37.49 -8.30 -13.43
C PRO A 538 -38.00 -9.26 -12.34
N GLU A 539 -38.81 -10.24 -12.72
CA GLU A 539 -39.31 -11.29 -11.83
C GLU A 539 -38.17 -12.21 -11.35
N ASP A 540 -37.32 -12.67 -12.27
CA ASP A 540 -36.17 -13.51 -11.93
C ASP A 540 -35.12 -12.75 -11.11
N GLN A 541 -34.83 -11.49 -11.45
CA GLN A 541 -33.93 -10.65 -10.66
C GLN A 541 -34.43 -10.54 -9.21
N GLN A 542 -35.72 -10.21 -9.03
CA GLN A 542 -36.35 -10.15 -7.71
C GLN A 542 -36.33 -11.50 -6.98
N ARG A 543 -36.52 -12.62 -7.71
CA ARG A 543 -36.46 -13.97 -7.15
C ARG A 543 -35.09 -14.27 -6.54
N TYR A 544 -33.99 -13.95 -7.24
CA TYR A 544 -32.63 -14.19 -6.74
C TYR A 544 -32.23 -13.22 -5.62
N ILE A 545 -32.61 -11.95 -5.73
CA ILE A 545 -32.35 -10.94 -4.69
C ILE A 545 -33.03 -11.33 -3.38
N LYS A 546 -34.31 -11.70 -3.41
CA LYS A 546 -35.07 -12.09 -2.20
C LYS A 546 -34.53 -13.34 -1.52
N ARG A 547 -33.88 -14.24 -2.29
CA ARG A 547 -33.27 -15.47 -1.76
C ARG A 547 -31.82 -15.27 -1.30
N HIS A 548 -31.28 -14.06 -1.43
CA HIS A 548 -29.87 -13.76 -1.21
C HIS A 548 -28.97 -14.72 -2.01
N ALA A 549 -29.26 -14.88 -3.30
CA ALA A 549 -28.61 -15.85 -4.19
C ALA A 549 -27.75 -15.18 -5.28
N VAL A 550 -27.43 -13.90 -5.09
CA VAL A 550 -26.64 -13.04 -5.97
C VAL A 550 -25.71 -12.18 -5.11
N PRO A 551 -24.39 -12.14 -5.38
CA PRO A 551 -23.46 -11.29 -4.66
C PRO A 551 -23.74 -9.79 -4.87
N GLY A 552 -23.45 -8.96 -3.85
CA GLY A 552 -23.78 -7.53 -3.88
C GLY A 552 -23.13 -6.75 -5.03
N PHE A 553 -21.89 -7.08 -5.41
CA PHE A 553 -21.19 -6.41 -6.51
C PHE A 553 -21.81 -6.68 -7.88
N VAL A 554 -22.52 -7.80 -8.07
CA VAL A 554 -23.25 -8.10 -9.31
C VAL A 554 -24.45 -7.15 -9.48
N LEU A 555 -24.99 -6.64 -8.36
CA LEU A 555 -26.12 -5.70 -8.35
C LEU A 555 -25.68 -4.24 -8.61
N LEU A 556 -24.40 -3.94 -8.47
CA LEU A 556 -23.85 -2.60 -8.67
C LEU A 556 -23.57 -2.40 -10.17
N ARG A 557 -24.01 -1.25 -10.70
CA ARG A 557 -23.65 -0.80 -12.05
C ARG A 557 -22.33 -0.04 -12.06
#